data_AF-A0A2U3EX55-F1
#
_entry.id   AF-A0A2U3EX55-F1
#
_cell.length_a   1.000
_cell.length_b   1.000
_cell.length_c   1.000
_cell.angle_alpha   90.00
_cell.angle_beta   90.00
_cell.angle_gamma   90.00
#
_symmetry.space_group_name_H-M   'P 1'
#
loop_
_entity.id
_entity.type
_entity.pdbx_description
1 polymer ?
#
loop_
_entity_poly.entity_id
_entity_poly.type
_entity_poly.pdbx_seq_one_letter_code
_entity_poly.pdbx_strand_id
1 'polypeptide(L)'
;MLDKICQLARDAGDAIMQVYDGSKPMEVVSKADDSPVTAADIAAHKVILKGLQALTPDIPVLSEEAPQSWDERQHWQRYWLVDPLDGTKEFIKRNGEFTVNIALIEKGKAVLGVVYAPVMKVMYSAAEGKAWKEECGVRKQIQVRDARPPLVVISRSHSDSELQEYLQQLGEHQTTSIGSSLKFCLVAEGHAQLYPRFGPTNVWDTAAGHAVAAAAGAHVHDWQGKPLDYTPRESFLNPGFRVSIY
;
A
#
# COMPACT_ATOMS: atom_id res chain seq x y z
N MET A 1 -8.70 12.92 -12.31
CA MET A 1 -9.11 11.88 -11.33
C MET A 1 -8.11 11.78 -10.20
N LEU A 2 -6.82 11.57 -10.49
CA LEU A 2 -5.75 11.40 -9.51
C LEU A 2 -5.78 12.42 -8.35
N ASP A 3 -5.86 13.72 -8.65
CA ASP A 3 -5.86 14.76 -7.60
C ASP A 3 -7.02 14.64 -6.61
N LYS A 4 -8.19 14.16 -7.06
CA LYS A 4 -9.34 13.94 -6.18
C LYS A 4 -9.12 12.76 -5.26
N ILE A 5 -8.44 11.70 -5.74
CA ILE A 5 -8.05 10.54 -4.92
C ILE A 5 -6.93 10.91 -3.95
N CYS A 6 -5.96 11.72 -4.38
CA CYS A 6 -4.95 12.28 -3.50
C CYS A 6 -5.58 13.11 -2.37
N GLN A 7 -6.56 13.97 -2.69
CA GLN A 7 -7.27 14.71 -1.66
C GLN A 7 -8.05 13.78 -0.72
N LEU A 8 -8.73 12.78 -1.27
CA LEU A 8 -9.46 11.81 -0.46
C LEU A 8 -8.55 11.02 0.50
N ALA A 9 -7.34 10.67 0.07
CA ALA A 9 -6.35 10.04 0.93
C ALA A 9 -5.88 10.98 2.06
N ARG A 10 -5.75 12.29 1.79
CA ARG A 10 -5.47 13.29 2.84
C ARG A 10 -6.62 13.40 3.84
N ASP A 11 -7.86 13.49 3.36
CA ASP A 11 -9.05 13.58 4.21
C ASP A 11 -9.18 12.34 5.12
N ALA A 12 -8.87 11.15 4.58
CA ALA A 12 -8.81 9.92 5.35
C ALA A 12 -7.66 9.94 6.37
N GLY A 13 -6.48 10.41 5.97
CA GLY A 13 -5.34 10.59 6.86
C GLY A 13 -5.65 11.56 8.01
N ASP A 14 -6.35 12.66 7.75
CA ASP A 14 -6.78 13.61 8.79
C ASP A 14 -7.74 12.94 9.80
N ALA A 15 -8.63 12.06 9.33
CA ALA A 15 -9.51 11.29 10.19
C ALA A 15 -8.74 10.29 11.07
N ILE A 16 -7.69 9.65 10.52
CA ILE A 16 -6.77 8.78 11.29
C ILE A 16 -6.02 9.60 12.34
N MET A 17 -5.49 10.77 11.96
CA MET A 17 -4.70 11.63 12.85
C MET A 17 -5.52 12.15 14.03
N GLN A 18 -6.83 12.40 13.87
CA GLN A 18 -7.71 12.75 15.01
C GLN A 18 -7.71 11.68 16.11
N VAL A 19 -7.65 10.39 15.72
CA VAL A 19 -7.56 9.27 16.68
C VAL A 19 -6.11 9.12 17.16
N TYR A 20 -5.14 9.16 16.25
CA TYR A 20 -3.73 9.01 16.57
C TYR A 20 -3.23 10.06 17.57
N ASP A 21 -3.59 11.33 17.40
CA ASP A 21 -3.18 12.44 18.28
C ASP A 21 -3.99 12.52 19.58
N GLY A 22 -4.96 11.62 19.80
CA GLY A 22 -5.78 11.56 21.00
C GLY A 22 -6.90 12.60 21.06
N SER A 23 -7.22 13.26 19.94
CA SER A 23 -8.39 14.16 19.85
C SER A 23 -9.72 13.40 19.87
N LYS A 24 -9.69 12.11 19.54
CA LYS A 24 -10.76 11.13 19.74
C LYS A 24 -10.21 9.94 20.54
N PRO A 25 -11.04 9.28 21.38
CA PRO A 25 -10.61 8.11 22.12
C PRO A 25 -10.17 6.99 21.18
N MET A 26 -9.03 6.36 21.49
CA MET A 26 -8.63 5.11 20.88
C MET A 26 -9.50 4.00 21.50
N GLU A 27 -10.64 3.72 20.89
CA GLU A 27 -11.36 2.47 21.16
C GLU A 27 -10.63 1.34 20.42
N VAL A 28 -9.79 0.64 21.18
CA VAL A 28 -9.19 -0.62 20.77
C VAL A 28 -10.26 -1.69 20.92
N VAL A 29 -10.93 -2.02 19.83
CA VAL A 29 -11.74 -3.23 19.73
C VAL A 29 -10.88 -4.24 18.99
N SER A 30 -10.65 -5.42 19.57
CA SER A 30 -9.98 -6.49 18.83
C SER A 30 -10.88 -6.89 17.66
N LYS A 31 -10.37 -6.77 16.43
CA LYS A 31 -10.98 -7.44 15.27
C LYS A 31 -10.90 -8.97 15.48
N ALA A 32 -11.62 -9.75 14.68
CA ALA A 32 -11.60 -11.22 14.75
C ALA A 32 -10.20 -11.83 14.51
N ASP A 33 -9.25 -11.05 14.00
CA ASP A 33 -7.85 -11.39 13.75
C ASP A 33 -6.88 -10.81 14.80
N ASP A 34 -7.38 -10.37 15.96
CA ASP A 34 -6.61 -9.76 17.07
C ASP A 34 -5.89 -8.44 16.71
N SER A 35 -6.26 -7.79 15.60
CA SER A 35 -5.71 -6.47 15.25
C SER A 35 -6.33 -5.33 16.12
N PRO A 36 -5.52 -4.52 16.84
CA PRO A 36 -6.02 -3.56 17.85
C PRO A 36 -6.56 -2.20 17.39
N VAL A 37 -6.87 -1.99 16.11
CA VAL A 37 -7.25 -0.64 15.63
C VAL A 37 -8.54 -0.71 14.83
N THR A 38 -9.56 0.00 15.31
CA THR A 38 -10.91 -0.02 14.70
C THR A 38 -11.44 1.38 14.53
N ALA A 39 -11.27 2.27 15.52
CA ALA A 39 -11.78 3.64 15.41
C ALA A 39 -11.12 4.45 14.27
N ALA A 40 -9.80 4.32 14.10
CA ALA A 40 -9.06 5.01 13.04
C ALA A 40 -9.38 4.40 11.66
N ASP A 41 -9.33 3.06 11.54
CA ASP A 41 -9.66 2.30 10.33
C ASP A 41 -11.09 2.61 9.86
N ILE A 42 -12.08 2.54 10.75
CA ILE A 42 -13.49 2.86 10.44
C ILE A 42 -13.65 4.32 10.03
N ALA A 43 -12.95 5.25 10.69
CA ALA A 43 -13.04 6.67 10.35
C ALA A 43 -12.49 6.93 8.95
N ALA A 44 -11.31 6.38 8.64
CA ALA A 44 -10.71 6.45 7.32
C ALA A 44 -11.59 5.77 6.26
N HIS A 45 -12.07 4.56 6.53
CA HIS A 45 -12.95 3.80 5.65
C HIS A 45 -14.21 4.60 5.29
N LYS A 46 -14.89 5.19 6.27
CA LYS A 46 -16.10 6.00 6.03
C LYS A 46 -15.83 7.21 5.15
N VAL A 47 -14.70 7.89 5.34
CA VAL A 47 -14.29 9.01 4.50
C VAL A 47 -14.04 8.54 3.06
N ILE A 48 -13.22 7.49 2.90
CA ILE A 48 -12.86 6.95 1.58
C ILE A 48 -14.09 6.43 0.84
N LEU A 49 -14.91 5.61 1.48
CA LEU A 49 -16.11 5.02 0.87
C LEU A 49 -17.07 6.12 0.38
N LYS A 50 -17.38 7.11 1.22
CA LYS A 50 -18.24 8.23 0.85
C LYS A 50 -17.64 9.05 -0.30
N GLY A 51 -16.32 9.29 -0.27
CA GLY A 51 -15.62 10.01 -1.32
C GLY A 51 -15.65 9.26 -2.65
N LEU A 52 -15.32 7.97 -2.67
CA LEU A 52 -15.33 7.15 -3.87
C LEU A 52 -16.74 6.99 -4.46
N GLN A 53 -17.76 6.79 -3.62
CA GLN A 53 -19.16 6.74 -4.08
C GLN A 53 -19.61 8.05 -4.72
N ALA A 54 -19.15 9.20 -4.22
CA ALA A 54 -19.46 10.49 -4.82
C ALA A 54 -18.68 10.76 -6.12
N LEU A 55 -17.44 10.28 -6.22
CA LEU A 55 -16.56 10.52 -7.36
C LEU A 55 -16.84 9.58 -8.53
N THR A 56 -17.15 8.32 -8.23
CA THR A 56 -17.29 7.22 -9.19
C THR A 56 -18.38 6.25 -8.70
N PRO A 57 -19.65 6.65 -8.76
CA PRO A 57 -20.76 5.84 -8.22
C PRO A 57 -20.89 4.47 -8.89
N ASP A 58 -20.44 4.34 -10.14
CA ASP A 58 -20.53 3.10 -10.92
C ASP A 58 -19.35 2.14 -10.71
N ILE A 59 -18.33 2.54 -9.92
CA ILE A 59 -17.15 1.70 -9.65
C ILE A 59 -17.26 1.16 -8.22
N PRO A 60 -17.39 -0.17 -8.04
CA PRO A 60 -17.49 -0.77 -6.72
C PRO A 60 -16.18 -0.61 -5.93
N VAL A 61 -16.28 -0.68 -4.60
CA VAL A 61 -15.15 -0.47 -3.67
C VAL A 61 -14.95 -1.70 -2.81
N LEU A 62 -13.85 -2.41 -3.00
CA LEU A 62 -13.36 -3.46 -2.11
C LEU A 62 -12.44 -2.84 -1.05
N SER A 63 -12.87 -2.84 0.21
CA SER A 63 -12.11 -2.30 1.33
C SER A 63 -11.83 -3.39 2.37
N GLU A 64 -10.66 -3.36 2.99
CA GLU A 64 -10.34 -4.25 4.13
C GLU A 64 -11.42 -4.25 5.22
N GLU A 65 -11.97 -3.07 5.56
CA GLU A 65 -12.97 -2.91 6.62
C GLU A 65 -14.39 -3.40 6.23
N ALA A 66 -14.64 -3.65 4.95
CA ALA A 66 -15.93 -4.10 4.45
C ALA A 66 -15.75 -4.95 3.17
N PRO A 67 -15.12 -6.13 3.27
CA PRO A 67 -14.82 -6.93 2.10
C PRO A 67 -16.09 -7.60 1.57
N GLN A 68 -16.36 -7.43 0.28
CA GLN A 68 -17.50 -8.06 -0.40
C GLN A 68 -17.32 -9.57 -0.55
N SER A 69 -18.45 -10.27 -0.59
CA SER A 69 -18.48 -11.72 -0.82
C SER A 69 -17.90 -12.08 -2.19
N TRP A 70 -17.44 -13.33 -2.33
CA TRP A 70 -16.95 -13.82 -3.62
C TRP A 70 -18.02 -13.68 -4.71
N ASP A 71 -19.27 -14.04 -4.41
CA ASP A 71 -20.38 -14.01 -5.35
C ASP A 71 -20.62 -12.62 -5.96
N GLU A 72 -20.45 -11.57 -5.16
CA GLU A 72 -20.61 -10.19 -5.58
C GLU A 72 -19.50 -9.72 -6.52
N ARG A 73 -18.24 -10.13 -6.24
CA ARG A 73 -17.05 -9.55 -6.88
C ARG A 73 -16.41 -10.39 -7.97
N GLN A 74 -16.79 -11.65 -8.12
CA GLN A 74 -16.18 -12.59 -9.06
C GLN A 74 -16.14 -12.14 -10.53
N HIS A 75 -17.05 -11.23 -10.91
CA HIS A 75 -17.13 -10.70 -12.28
C HIS A 75 -16.58 -9.28 -12.42
N TRP A 76 -16.08 -8.67 -11.35
CA TRP A 76 -15.59 -7.30 -11.39
C TRP A 76 -14.35 -7.20 -12.27
N GLN A 77 -14.44 -6.34 -13.28
CA GLN A 77 -13.32 -5.99 -14.14
C GLN A 77 -12.70 -4.66 -13.75
N ARG A 78 -13.44 -3.80 -13.05
CA ARG A 78 -12.97 -2.49 -12.61
C ARG A 78 -13.54 -2.18 -11.24
N TYR A 79 -12.68 -1.92 -10.28
CA TYR A 79 -13.06 -1.69 -8.89
C TYR A 79 -11.98 -0.91 -8.14
N TRP A 80 -12.37 -0.20 -7.09
CA TRP A 80 -11.43 0.38 -6.15
C TRP A 80 -11.01 -0.66 -5.13
N LEU A 81 -9.72 -0.67 -4.79
CA LEU A 81 -9.15 -1.55 -3.79
C LEU A 81 -8.48 -0.68 -2.71
N VAL A 82 -8.93 -0.83 -1.47
CA VAL A 82 -8.66 0.12 -0.39
C VAL A 82 -8.19 -0.59 0.87
N ASP A 83 -7.05 -0.15 1.39
CA ASP A 83 -6.67 -0.35 2.78
C ASP A 83 -6.68 1.04 3.45
N PRO A 84 -7.66 1.31 4.34
CA PRO A 84 -7.77 2.61 4.99
C PRO A 84 -6.62 2.91 5.95
N LEU A 85 -5.95 1.90 6.52
CA LEU A 85 -4.86 2.03 7.49
C LEU A 85 -3.95 0.79 7.45
N ASP A 86 -2.99 0.79 6.52
CA ASP A 86 -1.94 -0.22 6.48
C ASP A 86 -0.85 0.12 7.50
N GLY A 87 -0.36 -0.88 8.22
CA GLY A 87 0.59 -0.69 9.31
C GLY A 87 -0.07 -0.51 10.67
N THR A 88 -1.08 -1.32 10.99
CA THR A 88 -1.75 -1.34 12.30
C THR A 88 -0.75 -1.45 13.46
N LYS A 89 0.29 -2.29 13.32
CA LYS A 89 1.36 -2.44 14.34
C LYS A 89 2.16 -1.14 14.50
N GLU A 90 2.47 -0.48 13.39
CA GLU A 90 3.17 0.80 13.31
C GLU A 90 2.35 1.93 13.96
N PHE A 91 1.03 1.94 13.74
CA PHE A 91 0.08 2.84 14.40
C PHE A 91 0.05 2.64 15.92
N ILE A 92 -0.10 1.40 16.39
CA ILE A 92 -0.15 1.08 17.84
C ILE A 92 1.17 1.44 18.54
N LYS A 93 2.30 1.12 17.89
CA LYS A 93 3.64 1.46 18.39
C LYS A 93 3.96 2.96 18.27
N ARG A 94 3.08 3.74 17.67
CA ARG A 94 3.23 5.18 17.43
C ARG A 94 4.55 5.54 16.73
N ASN A 95 4.98 4.72 15.78
CA ASN A 95 6.24 4.98 15.06
C ASN A 95 6.05 5.79 13.77
N GLY A 96 4.81 6.13 13.41
CA GLY A 96 4.46 7.03 12.30
C GLY A 96 4.51 6.43 10.89
N GLU A 97 4.75 5.13 10.76
CA GLU A 97 4.93 4.46 9.46
C GLU A 97 3.72 3.62 9.03
N PHE A 98 2.54 4.23 9.10
CA PHE A 98 1.30 3.69 8.57
C PHE A 98 0.83 4.52 7.37
N THR A 99 0.02 3.91 6.49
CA THR A 99 -0.43 4.56 5.27
C THR A 99 -1.91 4.34 4.99
N VAL A 100 -2.48 5.25 4.19
CA VAL A 100 -3.73 5.05 3.47
C VAL A 100 -3.39 4.57 2.07
N ASN A 101 -4.01 3.47 1.62
CA ASN A 101 -3.80 2.90 0.29
C ASN A 101 -5.11 2.91 -0.50
N ILE A 102 -5.10 3.55 -1.67
CA ILE A 102 -6.24 3.56 -2.59
C ILE A 102 -5.73 3.23 -3.98
N ALA A 103 -6.22 2.13 -4.57
CA ALA A 103 -5.89 1.71 -5.92
C ALA A 103 -7.14 1.56 -6.78
N LEU A 104 -7.03 1.90 -8.07
CA LEU A 104 -8.02 1.51 -9.08
C LEU A 104 -7.50 0.29 -9.81
N ILE A 105 -8.26 -0.80 -9.76
CA ILE A 105 -7.98 -2.01 -10.52
C ILE A 105 -8.77 -1.97 -11.83
N GLU A 106 -8.13 -2.34 -12.94
CA GLU A 106 -8.77 -2.57 -14.23
C GLU A 106 -8.18 -3.84 -14.88
N LYS A 107 -9.03 -4.85 -15.10
CA LYS A 107 -8.69 -6.17 -15.66
C LYS A 107 -7.48 -6.81 -14.95
N GLY A 108 -7.54 -6.84 -13.63
CA GLY A 108 -6.49 -7.39 -12.76
C GLY A 108 -5.25 -6.51 -12.57
N LYS A 109 -5.18 -5.32 -13.20
CA LYS A 109 -4.01 -4.42 -13.11
C LYS A 109 -4.31 -3.20 -12.26
N ALA A 110 -3.39 -2.80 -11.40
CA ALA A 110 -3.48 -1.55 -10.66
C ALA A 110 -3.08 -0.37 -11.58
N VAL A 111 -4.07 0.35 -12.11
CA VAL A 111 -3.87 1.42 -13.12
C VAL A 111 -3.76 2.82 -12.52
N LEU A 112 -4.18 2.98 -11.26
CA LEU A 112 -4.01 4.17 -10.45
C LEU A 112 -3.72 3.73 -9.02
N GLY A 113 -2.81 4.40 -8.33
CA GLY A 113 -2.54 4.16 -6.91
C GLY A 113 -2.19 5.44 -6.17
N VAL A 114 -2.63 5.52 -4.93
CA VAL A 114 -2.25 6.57 -3.97
C VAL A 114 -1.87 5.89 -2.65
N VAL A 115 -0.67 6.20 -2.17
CA VAL A 115 -0.16 5.82 -0.85
C VAL A 115 0.10 7.12 -0.09
N TYR A 116 -0.59 7.34 1.02
CA TYR A 116 -0.40 8.53 1.85
C TYR A 116 0.06 8.15 3.25
N ALA A 117 1.19 8.68 3.70
CA ALA A 117 1.71 8.53 5.06
C ALA A 117 1.36 9.79 5.88
N PRO A 118 0.32 9.78 6.73
CA PRO A 118 -0.22 11.01 7.33
C PRO A 118 0.76 11.69 8.30
N VAL A 119 1.47 10.93 9.13
CA VAL A 119 2.45 11.47 10.09
C VAL A 119 3.62 12.13 9.36
N MET A 120 4.09 11.52 8.27
CA MET A 120 5.19 12.04 7.47
C MET A 120 4.76 13.18 6.54
N LYS A 121 3.45 13.33 6.28
CA LYS A 121 2.89 14.24 5.27
C LYS A 121 3.50 14.02 3.88
N VAL A 122 3.75 12.75 3.56
CA VAL A 122 4.29 12.31 2.27
C VAL A 122 3.23 11.53 1.53
N MET A 123 3.04 11.86 0.25
CA MET A 123 2.13 11.16 -0.63
C MET A 123 2.87 10.64 -1.85
N TYR A 124 2.66 9.37 -2.16
CA TYR A 124 3.04 8.78 -3.43
C TYR A 124 1.78 8.53 -4.25
N SER A 125 1.85 8.81 -5.54
CA SER A 125 0.70 8.69 -6.43
C SER A 125 1.14 8.27 -7.81
N ALA A 126 0.32 7.50 -8.51
CA ALA A 126 0.58 7.08 -9.88
C ALA A 126 -0.70 6.97 -10.69
N ALA A 127 -0.60 7.37 -11.96
CA ALA A 127 -1.62 7.22 -12.98
C ALA A 127 -0.95 7.41 -14.35
N GLU A 128 -1.56 6.87 -15.41
CA GLU A 128 -1.13 7.10 -16.79
C GLU A 128 0.36 6.77 -17.03
N GLY A 129 0.86 5.74 -16.35
CA GLY A 129 2.25 5.27 -16.49
C GLY A 129 3.31 6.21 -15.89
N LYS A 130 2.93 7.13 -15.01
CA LYS A 130 3.86 8.01 -14.28
C LYS A 130 3.60 7.94 -12.78
N ALA A 131 4.66 8.11 -12.00
CA ALA A 131 4.63 8.15 -10.55
C ALA A 131 5.16 9.49 -10.03
N TRP A 132 4.58 9.96 -8.93
CA TRP A 132 4.98 11.19 -8.26
C TRP A 132 5.08 11.00 -6.76
N LYS A 133 6.02 11.74 -6.15
CA LYS A 133 6.08 11.99 -4.71
C LYS A 133 5.69 13.43 -4.45
N GLU A 134 4.84 13.65 -3.46
CA GLU A 134 4.50 14.95 -2.93
C GLU A 134 4.90 15.04 -1.46
N GLU A 135 5.71 16.03 -1.14
CA GLU A 135 6.23 16.31 0.20
C GLU A 135 6.43 17.83 0.33
N CYS A 136 6.10 18.39 1.49
CA CYS A 136 6.19 19.84 1.73
C CYS A 136 5.43 20.69 0.68
N GLY A 137 4.32 20.18 0.15
CA GLY A 137 3.51 20.85 -0.88
C GLY A 137 4.12 20.83 -2.28
N VAL A 138 5.24 20.13 -2.49
CA VAL A 138 5.91 20.02 -3.79
C VAL A 138 5.74 18.63 -4.35
N ARG A 139 5.05 18.51 -5.49
CA ARG A 139 4.93 17.26 -6.24
C ARG A 139 6.05 17.16 -7.28
N LYS A 140 6.82 16.06 -7.23
CA LYS A 140 7.88 15.74 -8.19
C LYS A 140 7.65 14.37 -8.78
N GLN A 141 7.91 14.23 -10.09
CA GLN A 141 7.92 12.93 -10.72
C GLN A 141 9.10 12.11 -10.17
N ILE A 142 8.86 10.83 -9.91
CA ILE A 142 9.84 9.89 -9.41
C ILE A 142 10.08 8.76 -10.42
N GLN A 143 11.24 8.13 -10.31
CA GLN A 143 11.63 6.99 -11.12
C GLN A 143 12.62 6.15 -10.32
N VAL A 144 12.65 4.86 -10.65
CA VAL A 144 13.64 3.93 -10.09
C VAL A 144 15.07 4.38 -10.42
N ARG A 145 16.02 3.95 -9.59
CA ARG A 145 17.45 4.23 -9.79
C ARG A 145 18.28 3.01 -9.43
N ASP A 146 19.26 2.69 -10.27
CA ASP A 146 20.27 1.65 -10.00
C ASP A 146 21.26 2.11 -8.91
N ALA A 147 21.75 1.16 -8.10
CA ALA A 147 22.80 1.38 -7.11
C ALA A 147 23.61 0.10 -6.85
N ARG A 148 24.90 0.27 -6.55
CA ARG A 148 25.81 -0.83 -6.19
C ARG A 148 26.65 -0.45 -4.97
N PRO A 149 26.64 -1.25 -3.89
CA PRO A 149 25.76 -2.40 -3.67
C PRO A 149 24.27 -1.99 -3.60
N PRO A 150 23.32 -2.88 -3.93
CA PRO A 150 21.89 -2.55 -3.86
C PRO A 150 21.44 -2.33 -2.42
N LEU A 151 20.49 -1.42 -2.22
CA LEU A 151 19.77 -1.29 -0.96
C LEU A 151 18.48 -2.11 -1.00
N VAL A 152 18.36 -3.05 -0.06
CA VAL A 152 17.18 -3.90 0.13
C VAL A 152 16.31 -3.31 1.24
N VAL A 153 15.06 -2.97 0.91
CA VAL A 153 14.09 -2.56 1.92
C VAL A 153 13.35 -3.78 2.47
N ILE A 154 13.37 -3.92 3.79
CA ILE A 154 12.73 -5.02 4.51
C ILE A 154 11.66 -4.52 5.46
N SER A 155 10.78 -5.42 5.91
CA SER A 155 9.76 -5.09 6.91
C SER A 155 10.40 -4.93 8.29
N ARG A 156 10.02 -3.86 9.00
CA ARG A 156 10.46 -3.65 10.41
C ARG A 156 9.86 -4.66 11.38
N SER A 157 8.65 -5.11 11.10
CA SER A 157 7.84 -5.94 12.01
C SER A 157 7.77 -7.42 11.59
N HIS A 158 8.46 -7.81 10.50
CA HIS A 158 8.42 -9.16 9.95
C HIS A 158 9.81 -9.53 9.44
N SER A 159 10.47 -10.49 10.10
CA SER A 159 11.67 -11.16 9.62
C SER A 159 11.40 -12.66 9.68
N ASP A 160 11.46 -13.32 8.53
CA ASP A 160 11.36 -14.77 8.40
C ASP A 160 12.70 -15.36 7.97
N SER A 161 12.87 -16.68 8.13
CA SER A 161 14.10 -17.40 7.75
C SER A 161 14.36 -17.32 6.25
N GLU A 162 13.30 -17.32 5.44
CA GLU A 162 13.37 -17.20 3.97
C GLU A 162 14.03 -15.88 3.54
N LEU A 163 13.69 -14.76 4.20
CA LEU A 163 14.35 -13.49 3.93
C LEU A 163 15.85 -13.54 4.26
N GLN A 164 16.24 -14.16 5.37
CA GLN A 164 17.65 -14.24 5.77
C GLN A 164 18.45 -15.08 4.76
N GLU A 165 17.91 -16.22 4.35
CA GLU A 165 18.51 -17.07 3.32
C GLU A 165 18.62 -16.34 1.98
N TYR A 166 17.58 -15.61 1.58
CA TYR A 166 17.57 -14.81 0.36
C TYR A 166 18.64 -13.71 0.37
N LEU A 167 18.75 -12.96 1.48
CA LEU A 167 19.76 -11.91 1.64
C LEU A 167 21.19 -12.49 1.61
N GLN A 168 21.40 -13.67 2.18
CA GLN A 168 22.69 -14.36 2.12
C GLN A 168 23.05 -14.76 0.68
N GLN A 169 22.07 -15.26 -0.09
CA GLN A 169 22.27 -15.63 -1.50
C GLN A 169 22.45 -14.42 -2.43
N LEU A 170 21.91 -13.25 -2.07
CA LEU A 170 22.01 -12.02 -2.85
C LEU A 170 23.45 -11.51 -2.97
N GLY A 171 24.32 -11.81 -1.99
CA GLY A 171 25.70 -11.35 -1.94
C GLY A 171 25.86 -9.98 -1.28
N GLU A 172 26.75 -9.13 -1.79
CA GLU A 172 27.01 -7.80 -1.20
C GLU A 172 25.78 -6.88 -1.35
N HIS A 173 25.20 -6.44 -0.24
CA HIS A 173 24.02 -5.58 -0.20
C HIS A 173 23.99 -4.72 1.07
N GLN A 174 23.14 -3.69 1.05
CA GLN A 174 22.76 -2.93 2.24
C GLN A 174 21.28 -3.21 2.57
N THR A 175 20.86 -3.01 3.82
CA THR A 175 19.46 -3.13 4.21
C THR A 175 18.95 -1.85 4.88
N THR A 176 17.66 -1.57 4.68
CA THR A 176 16.91 -0.55 5.42
C THR A 176 15.53 -1.10 5.76
N SER A 177 14.84 -0.53 6.75
CA SER A 177 13.50 -0.98 7.14
C SER A 177 12.51 0.17 7.23
N ILE A 178 11.32 -0.05 6.65
CA ILE A 178 10.17 0.86 6.79
C ILE A 178 8.86 0.05 6.87
N GLY A 179 7.91 0.59 7.62
CA GLY A 179 6.56 0.07 7.78
C GLY A 179 5.74 0.14 6.50
N SER A 180 4.64 -0.64 6.47
CA SER A 180 3.55 -0.46 5.50
C SER A 180 3.96 -0.49 4.00
N SER A 181 3.12 -0.05 3.10
CA SER A 181 3.35 0.02 1.65
C SER A 181 4.43 1.03 1.24
N LEU A 182 4.99 1.81 2.17
CA LEU A 182 6.15 2.69 1.94
C LEU A 182 7.38 1.95 1.38
N LYS A 183 7.46 0.64 1.59
CA LYS A 183 8.50 -0.22 0.99
C LYS A 183 8.46 -0.20 -0.53
N PHE A 184 7.26 -0.24 -1.14
CA PHE A 184 7.11 -0.07 -2.59
C PHE A 184 7.58 1.33 -3.02
N CYS A 185 7.23 2.33 -2.22
CA CYS A 185 7.50 3.74 -2.52
C CYS A 185 9.00 4.06 -2.47
N LEU A 186 9.76 3.48 -1.55
CA LEU A 186 11.22 3.62 -1.49
C LEU A 186 11.91 3.09 -2.75
N VAL A 187 11.42 1.97 -3.31
CA VAL A 187 11.91 1.47 -4.60
C VAL A 187 11.51 2.42 -5.74
N ALA A 188 10.26 2.85 -5.76
CA ALA A 188 9.73 3.76 -6.78
C ALA A 188 10.46 5.11 -6.84
N GLU A 189 10.91 5.66 -5.71
CA GLU A 189 11.68 6.90 -5.67
C GLU A 189 13.19 6.72 -5.86
N GLY A 190 13.64 5.48 -6.09
CA GLY A 190 15.04 5.16 -6.34
C GLY A 190 15.94 5.20 -5.12
N HIS A 191 15.38 5.19 -3.91
CA HIS A 191 16.13 5.07 -2.66
C HIS A 191 16.45 3.62 -2.30
N ALA A 192 15.69 2.64 -2.82
CA ALA A 192 15.98 1.22 -2.71
C ALA A 192 15.92 0.53 -4.09
N GLN A 193 16.55 -0.63 -4.23
CA GLN A 193 16.59 -1.40 -5.49
C GLN A 193 15.76 -2.68 -5.40
N LEU A 194 15.46 -3.14 -4.17
CA LEU A 194 14.82 -4.42 -3.95
C LEU A 194 13.93 -4.40 -2.71
N TYR A 195 12.72 -4.95 -2.82
CA TYR A 195 11.83 -5.24 -1.71
C TYR A 195 11.31 -6.69 -1.84
N PRO A 196 11.92 -7.66 -1.15
CA PRO A 196 11.41 -9.03 -1.10
C PRO A 196 10.37 -9.19 0.03
N ARG A 197 9.31 -9.96 -0.23
CA ARG A 197 8.27 -10.32 0.74
C ARG A 197 7.88 -11.79 0.58
N PHE A 198 8.15 -12.59 1.61
CA PHE A 198 7.81 -14.01 1.67
C PHE A 198 6.52 -14.26 2.46
N GLY A 199 6.38 -13.61 3.62
CA GLY A 199 5.16 -13.68 4.42
C GLY A 199 3.90 -13.08 3.77
N PRO A 200 2.70 -13.50 4.22
CA PRO A 200 1.43 -13.13 3.60
C PRO A 200 1.19 -11.62 3.61
N THR A 201 0.46 -11.17 2.59
CA THR A 201 -0.14 -9.82 2.46
C THR A 201 -1.49 -9.98 1.79
N ASN A 202 -2.42 -9.06 2.02
CA ASN A 202 -3.66 -8.98 1.28
C ASN A 202 -3.50 -8.13 0.01
N VAL A 203 -4.41 -8.31 -0.95
CA VAL A 203 -4.42 -7.54 -2.21
C VAL A 203 -4.46 -6.01 -1.97
N TRP A 204 -5.11 -5.55 -0.91
CA TRP A 204 -5.20 -4.12 -0.57
C TRP A 204 -3.90 -3.54 -0.01
N ASP A 205 -3.06 -4.34 0.65
CA ASP A 205 -1.73 -3.93 1.14
C ASP A 205 -0.76 -3.60 -0.02
N THR A 206 -0.98 -4.18 -1.21
CA THR A 206 0.01 -4.13 -2.30
C THR A 206 -0.43 -3.30 -3.50
N ALA A 207 -1.74 -3.20 -3.80
CA ALA A 207 -2.20 -2.63 -5.07
C ALA A 207 -1.79 -1.17 -5.30
N ALA A 208 -1.94 -0.30 -4.30
CA ALA A 208 -1.56 1.10 -4.43
C ALA A 208 -0.03 1.26 -4.59
N GLY A 209 0.74 0.55 -3.76
CA GLY A 209 2.21 0.52 -3.85
C GLY A 209 2.71 -0.06 -5.17
N HIS A 210 2.05 -1.10 -5.70
CA HIS A 210 2.36 -1.70 -6.99
C HIS A 210 2.13 -0.69 -8.12
N ALA A 211 0.98 -0.01 -8.18
CA ALA A 211 0.74 1.01 -9.20
C ALA A 211 1.83 2.10 -9.20
N VAL A 212 2.25 2.55 -8.01
CA VAL A 212 3.35 3.52 -7.85
C VAL A 212 4.69 2.96 -8.33
N ALA A 213 5.06 1.76 -7.89
CA ALA A 213 6.33 1.13 -8.25
C ALA A 213 6.42 0.84 -9.75
N ALA A 214 5.37 0.26 -10.36
CA ALA A 214 5.33 -0.04 -11.77
C ALA A 214 5.40 1.23 -12.63
N ALA A 215 4.67 2.27 -12.27
CA ALA A 215 4.69 3.55 -13.00
C ALA A 215 6.01 4.32 -12.84
N ALA A 216 6.82 4.00 -11.82
CA ALA A 216 8.18 4.52 -11.65
C ALA A 216 9.25 3.69 -12.39
N GLY A 217 8.88 2.55 -12.97
CA GLY A 217 9.77 1.66 -13.73
C GLY A 217 10.24 0.40 -12.99
N ALA A 218 9.66 0.06 -11.83
CA ALA A 218 9.95 -1.20 -11.14
C ALA A 218 9.09 -2.36 -11.65
N HIS A 219 9.54 -3.58 -11.40
CA HIS A 219 8.82 -4.82 -11.59
C HIS A 219 8.26 -5.31 -10.25
N VAL A 220 7.00 -5.71 -10.20
CA VAL A 220 6.37 -6.32 -9.01
C VAL A 220 5.89 -7.71 -9.39
N HIS A 221 6.73 -8.71 -9.10
CA HIS A 221 6.51 -10.10 -9.52
C HIS A 221 6.42 -11.03 -8.31
N ASP A 222 5.62 -12.09 -8.43
CA ASP A 222 5.67 -13.22 -7.52
C ASP A 222 7.00 -13.99 -7.66
N TRP A 223 7.23 -14.96 -6.76
CA TRP A 223 8.43 -15.81 -6.82
C TRP A 223 8.47 -16.80 -8.00
N GLN A 224 7.39 -16.88 -8.79
CA GLN A 224 7.34 -17.63 -10.07
C GLN A 224 7.66 -16.74 -11.28
N GLY A 225 7.89 -15.44 -11.06
CA GLY A 225 8.19 -14.46 -12.10
C GLY A 225 6.96 -13.87 -12.80
N LYS A 226 5.74 -14.14 -12.30
CA LYS A 226 4.51 -13.54 -12.84
C LYS A 226 4.25 -12.20 -12.17
N PRO A 227 3.80 -11.17 -12.90
CA PRO A 227 3.29 -9.95 -12.28
C PRO A 227 2.22 -10.24 -11.25
N LEU A 228 2.26 -9.54 -10.11
CA LEU A 228 1.15 -9.60 -9.16
C LEU A 228 -0.14 -9.17 -9.87
N ASP A 229 -1.17 -9.99 -9.70
CA ASP A 229 -2.45 -9.85 -10.38
C ASP A 229 -3.57 -9.66 -9.36
N TYR A 230 -4.46 -8.73 -9.65
CA TYR A 230 -5.60 -8.33 -8.83
C TYR A 230 -6.93 -8.75 -9.47
N THR A 231 -6.93 -9.77 -10.32
CA THR A 231 -8.19 -10.38 -10.77
C THR A 231 -8.91 -10.95 -9.55
N PRO A 232 -10.23 -10.72 -9.40
CA PRO A 232 -10.96 -11.25 -8.28
C PRO A 232 -10.75 -12.77 -8.13
N ARG A 233 -10.38 -13.20 -6.92
CA ARG A 233 -10.29 -14.61 -6.50
C ARG A 233 -10.86 -14.77 -5.10
N GLU A 234 -11.32 -15.94 -4.69
CA GLU A 234 -11.90 -16.16 -3.35
C GLU A 234 -11.01 -15.66 -2.19
N SER A 235 -9.71 -15.97 -2.23
CA SER A 235 -8.76 -15.52 -1.22
C SER A 235 -8.24 -14.09 -1.47
N PHE A 236 -8.16 -13.28 -0.42
CA PHE A 236 -7.53 -11.97 -0.50
C PHE A 236 -5.99 -12.03 -0.41
N LEU A 237 -5.41 -13.18 -0.05
CA LEU A 237 -3.97 -13.34 0.17
C LEU A 237 -3.18 -13.35 -1.13
N ASN A 238 -2.17 -12.49 -1.22
CA ASN A 238 -1.16 -12.52 -2.27
C ASN A 238 -0.18 -13.69 -2.09
N PRO A 239 0.38 -14.21 -3.19
CA PRO A 239 1.61 -14.97 -3.09
C PRO A 239 2.74 -14.05 -2.57
N GLY A 240 3.82 -14.66 -2.09
CA GLY A 240 5.06 -13.93 -1.85
C GLY A 240 5.54 -13.27 -3.16
N PHE A 241 6.17 -12.10 -3.03
CA PHE A 241 6.55 -11.25 -4.15
C PHE A 241 7.88 -10.54 -3.92
N ARG A 242 8.39 -9.92 -4.99
CA ARG A 242 9.46 -8.95 -4.92
C ARG A 242 9.16 -7.73 -5.79
N VAL A 243 9.53 -6.56 -5.28
CA VAL A 243 9.68 -5.35 -6.10
C VAL A 243 11.15 -5.21 -6.46
N SER A 244 11.47 -5.16 -7.74
CA SER A 244 12.85 -5.03 -8.22
C SER A 244 12.95 -4.09 -9.41
N ILE A 245 14.15 -3.58 -9.67
CA ILE A 245 14.44 -2.75 -10.86
C ILE A 245 15.14 -3.56 -11.98
N TYR A 246 15.31 -4.88 -11.74
CA TYR A 246 15.92 -5.87 -12.62
C TYR A 246 15.05 -7.13 -12.69
#